data_AF-A0A233HLU7-F1
#
_entry.id   AF-A0A233HLU7-F1
#
_cell.length_a   1.000
_cell.length_b   1.000
_cell.length_c   1.000
_cell.angle_alpha   90.00
_cell.angle_beta   90.00
_cell.angle_gamma   90.00
#
_symmetry.space_group_name_H-M   'P 1'
#
loop_
_entity.id
_entity.type
_entity.pdbx_description
1 polymer ?
#
loop_
_entity_poly.entity_id
_entity_poly.type
_entity_poly.pdbx_seq_one_letter_code
_entity_poly.pdbx_strand_id
1 'polypeptide(L)'
;MLLDILTQSVNEFQADCLKLCEKHYPTIHNQGMSEHHLGLAFARRLARTLSEFGHPCHYSVIESIPQRDMPHHYRVSSDAGTVWILTHHMVSAGKTCREKLMQDIAQWKYEYAYAIQPNDLLLLLTDHWISRSQKSRELLHWWTGQLPDEIDQYLAQGITLYESDSLLTQSLENRFQISPCYIKFSHPLKRSKNQQLVRKYIQLYAVLQWA
;
A
#
# COMPACT_ATOMS: atom_id res chain seq x y z
N MET A 1 -3.29 -14.72 13.34
CA MET A 1 -3.42 -13.62 14.32
C MET A 1 -2.83 -12.32 13.80
N LEU A 2 -1.51 -12.15 13.66
CA LEU A 2 -0.93 -10.87 13.21
C LEU A 2 -1.43 -10.45 11.81
N LEU A 3 -1.55 -11.41 10.90
CA LEU A 3 -2.12 -11.21 9.56
C LEU A 3 -3.59 -10.74 9.61
N ASP A 4 -4.38 -11.28 10.54
CA ASP A 4 -5.79 -10.91 10.72
C ASP A 4 -5.91 -9.48 11.23
N ILE A 5 -5.11 -9.11 12.23
CA ILE A 5 -5.03 -7.75 12.77
C ILE A 5 -4.59 -6.78 11.67
N LEU A 6 -3.56 -7.11 10.89
CA LEU A 6 -3.09 -6.29 9.78
C LEU A 6 -4.17 -6.12 8.71
N THR A 7 -4.89 -7.18 8.37
CA THR A 7 -5.99 -7.15 7.41
C THR A 7 -7.14 -6.26 7.91
N GLN A 8 -7.47 -6.32 9.19
CA GLN A 8 -8.44 -5.42 9.82
C GLN A 8 -7.96 -3.96 9.76
N SER A 9 -6.69 -3.69 10.09
CA SER A 9 -6.11 -2.35 9.96
C SER A 9 -6.19 -1.81 8.54
N VAL A 10 -5.96 -2.63 7.51
CA VAL A 10 -6.12 -2.25 6.09
C VAL A 10 -7.57 -1.82 5.81
N ASN A 11 -8.55 -2.60 6.29
CA ASN A 11 -9.97 -2.28 6.08
C ASN A 11 -10.38 -0.98 6.78
N GLU A 12 -9.93 -0.78 8.02
CA GLU A 12 -10.25 0.41 8.80
C GLU A 12 -9.50 1.66 8.32
N PHE A 13 -8.30 1.50 7.77
CA PHE A 13 -7.52 2.61 7.24
C PHE A 13 -8.22 3.35 6.10
N GLN A 14 -9.01 2.63 5.29
CA GLN A 14 -9.84 3.26 4.27
C GLN A 14 -10.82 4.28 4.89
N ALA A 15 -11.44 3.93 6.03
CA ALA A 15 -12.35 4.82 6.73
C ALA A 15 -11.62 6.01 7.36
N ASP A 16 -10.39 5.83 7.85
CA ASP A 16 -9.56 6.95 8.30
C ASP A 16 -9.23 7.92 7.19
N CYS A 17 -8.83 7.41 6.02
CA CYS A 17 -8.52 8.25 4.89
C CYS A 17 -9.75 9.08 4.49
N LEU A 18 -10.94 8.48 4.41
CA LEU A 18 -12.18 9.21 4.12
C LEU A 18 -12.41 10.37 5.11
N LYS A 19 -12.28 10.12 6.42
CA LYS A 19 -12.45 11.15 7.46
C LYS A 19 -11.40 12.26 7.39
N LEU A 20 -10.14 11.92 7.06
CA LEU A 20 -9.08 12.91 6.86
C LEU A 20 -9.37 13.81 5.66
N CYS A 21 -9.92 13.24 4.60
CA CYS A 21 -10.25 13.94 3.37
C CYS A 21 -11.46 14.87 3.53
N GLU A 22 -12.40 14.58 4.42
CA GLU A 22 -13.51 15.50 4.75
C GLU A 22 -13.00 16.82 5.34
N LYS A 23 -11.90 16.81 6.11
CA LYS A 23 -11.35 17.99 6.79
C LYS A 23 -10.31 18.75 5.96
N HIS A 24 -9.59 18.07 5.07
CA HIS A 24 -8.45 18.63 4.33
C HIS A 24 -8.54 18.38 2.81
N TYR A 25 -9.76 18.26 2.28
CA TYR A 25 -10.02 18.01 0.85
C TYR A 25 -9.20 18.85 -0.15
N PRO A 26 -8.82 20.12 0.13
CA PRO A 26 -8.01 20.91 -0.80
C PRO A 26 -6.55 20.43 -0.95
N THR A 27 -5.99 19.66 -0.02
CA THR A 27 -4.55 19.31 -0.05
C THR A 27 -4.26 18.04 -0.87
N ILE A 28 -5.27 17.22 -1.15
CA ILE A 28 -5.18 16.03 -2.02
C ILE A 28 -5.57 16.42 -3.47
N HIS A 29 -5.08 17.56 -3.95
CA HIS A 29 -5.23 17.92 -5.37
C HIS A 29 -4.09 17.29 -6.18
N ASN A 30 -4.46 16.34 -7.05
CA ASN A 30 -3.67 15.77 -8.15
C ASN A 30 -2.34 15.05 -7.83
N GLN A 31 -1.91 14.93 -6.56
CA GLN A 31 -0.63 14.28 -6.20
C GLN A 31 -0.71 13.22 -5.08
N GLY A 32 -1.90 12.80 -4.66
CA GLY A 32 -2.05 11.77 -3.60
C GLY A 32 -1.62 12.25 -2.21
N MET A 33 -1.42 11.32 -1.28
CA MET A 33 -0.77 11.61 0.00
C MET A 33 0.74 11.42 -0.15
N SER A 34 1.57 12.27 0.47
CA SER A 34 3.01 12.00 0.46
C SER A 34 3.29 10.67 1.17
N GLU A 35 4.32 9.94 0.71
CA GLU A 35 4.67 8.62 1.24
C GLU A 35 4.91 8.66 2.75
N HIS A 36 5.48 9.75 3.26
CA HIS A 36 5.63 10.00 4.71
C HIS A 36 4.28 9.96 5.44
N HIS A 37 3.30 10.74 4.98
CA HIS A 37 1.99 10.81 5.62
C HIS A 37 1.24 9.49 5.49
N LEU A 38 1.33 8.83 4.33
CA LEU A 38 0.69 7.55 4.09
C LEU A 38 1.24 6.47 5.03
N GLY A 39 2.57 6.33 5.12
CA GLY A 39 3.23 5.37 6.00
C GLY A 39 2.95 5.65 7.48
N LEU A 40 3.08 6.91 7.91
CA LEU A 40 2.85 7.28 9.31
C LEU A 40 1.39 7.10 9.74
N ALA A 41 0.43 7.48 8.88
CA ALA A 41 -0.98 7.32 9.17
C ALA A 41 -1.35 5.84 9.28
N PHE A 42 -0.81 4.99 8.39
CA PHE A 42 -1.03 3.56 8.47
C PHE A 42 -0.38 2.94 9.71
N ALA A 43 0.87 3.29 10.04
CA ALA A 43 1.56 2.80 11.23
C ALA A 43 0.77 3.12 12.52
N ARG A 44 0.20 4.34 12.61
CA ARG A 44 -0.69 4.72 13.73
C ARG A 44 -1.98 3.92 13.77
N ARG A 45 -2.60 3.66 12.61
CA ARG A 45 -3.79 2.80 12.52
C ARG A 45 -3.47 1.39 13.00
N LEU A 46 -2.40 0.78 12.50
CA LEU A 46 -1.97 -0.56 12.91
C LEU A 46 -1.65 -0.64 14.40
N ALA A 47 -0.93 0.36 14.94
CA ALA A 47 -0.61 0.41 16.36
C ALA A 47 -1.87 0.49 17.25
N ARG A 48 -2.88 1.26 16.82
CA ARG A 48 -4.18 1.31 17.49
C ARG A 48 -4.89 -0.04 17.41
N THR A 49 -4.99 -0.66 16.24
CA THR A 49 -5.65 -1.96 16.10
C THR A 49 -4.94 -3.01 16.97
N LEU A 50 -3.61 -3.11 16.95
CA LEU A 50 -2.86 -4.01 17.85
C LEU A 50 -3.20 -3.78 19.32
N SER A 51 -3.22 -2.52 19.76
CA SER A 51 -3.58 -2.17 21.15
C SER A 51 -5.02 -2.54 21.50
N GLU A 52 -5.97 -2.37 20.58
CA GLU A 52 -7.39 -2.77 20.77
C GLU A 52 -7.54 -4.29 20.93
N PHE A 53 -6.64 -5.07 20.32
CA PHE A 53 -6.56 -6.53 20.47
C PHE A 53 -5.68 -6.98 21.65
N GLY A 54 -5.20 -6.05 22.49
CA GLY A 54 -4.42 -6.37 23.68
C GLY A 54 -2.94 -6.63 23.41
N HIS A 55 -2.42 -6.17 22.28
CA HIS A 55 -1.00 -6.25 21.92
C HIS A 55 -0.35 -4.87 21.99
N PRO A 56 0.26 -4.48 23.14
CA PRO A 56 1.06 -3.27 23.22
C PRO A 56 2.15 -3.29 22.14
N CYS A 57 2.35 -2.17 21.49
CA CYS A 57 3.26 -2.08 20.37
C CYS A 57 4.00 -0.75 20.36
N HIS A 58 5.10 -0.73 19.60
CA HIS A 58 5.83 0.47 19.26
C HIS A 58 6.00 0.53 17.75
N TYR A 59 5.84 1.72 17.18
CA TYR A 59 6.18 1.96 15.78
C TYR A 59 7.37 2.90 15.67
N SER A 60 8.30 2.58 14.77
CA SER A 60 9.48 3.39 14.48
C SER A 60 9.71 3.47 12.97
N VAL A 61 10.52 4.43 12.54
CA VAL A 61 11.00 4.50 11.16
C VAL A 61 11.91 3.31 10.88
N ILE A 62 11.92 2.81 9.65
CA ILE A 62 12.95 1.91 9.13
C ILE A 62 14.11 2.80 8.67
N GLU A 63 15.24 2.74 9.39
CA GLU A 63 16.41 3.55 9.09
C GLU A 63 17.03 3.07 7.77
N SER A 64 17.06 3.93 6.76
CA SER A 64 17.79 3.70 5.51
C SER A 64 18.78 4.85 5.31
N ILE A 65 20.07 4.53 5.16
CA ILE A 65 21.15 5.53 5.03
C ILE A 65 21.33 5.90 3.55
N PRO A 66 21.43 7.20 3.17
CA PRO A 66 20.97 8.41 3.85
C PRO A 66 19.72 9.00 3.14
N GLN A 67 18.60 9.15 3.85
CA GLN A 67 17.42 9.83 3.31
C GLN A 67 17.60 11.35 3.34
N ARG A 68 17.54 12.00 2.17
CA ARG A 68 17.34 13.46 2.04
C ARG A 68 15.88 13.86 2.29
N ASP A 69 14.97 12.89 2.25
CA ASP A 69 13.53 13.06 2.30
C ASP A 69 12.96 12.64 3.67
N MET A 70 11.70 13.01 3.91
CA MET A 70 10.97 12.58 5.10
C MET A 70 10.83 11.04 5.13
N PRO A 71 10.91 10.42 6.33
CA PRO A 71 10.84 8.97 6.45
C PRO A 71 9.47 8.44 6.05
N HIS A 72 9.41 7.40 5.23
CA HIS A 72 8.15 6.87 4.69
C HIS A 72 8.03 5.35 4.83
N HIS A 73 9.08 4.70 5.34
CA HIS A 73 9.07 3.29 5.72
C HIS A 73 9.04 3.18 7.23
N TYR A 74 8.17 2.31 7.74
CA TYR A 74 7.90 2.17 9.17
C TYR A 74 7.89 0.71 9.55
N ARG A 75 8.20 0.40 10.80
CA ARG A 75 7.93 -0.90 11.40
C ARG A 75 7.01 -0.71 12.60
N VAL A 76 6.12 -1.67 12.83
CA VAL A 76 5.28 -1.75 14.03
C VAL A 76 5.53 -3.09 14.69
N SER A 77 6.16 -3.07 15.86
CA SER A 77 6.57 -4.28 16.59
C SER A 77 5.71 -4.47 17.84
N SER A 78 5.29 -5.72 18.06
CA SER A 78 4.50 -6.16 19.20
C SER A 78 4.97 -7.56 19.66
N ASP A 79 4.36 -8.08 20.71
CA ASP A 79 4.52 -9.48 21.14
C ASP A 79 4.03 -10.49 20.08
N ALA A 80 3.11 -10.11 19.21
CA ALA A 80 2.61 -10.94 18.11
C ALA A 80 3.58 -11.03 16.90
N GLY A 81 4.61 -10.19 16.85
CA GLY A 81 5.54 -10.04 15.73
C GLY A 81 5.67 -8.60 15.24
N THR A 82 6.44 -8.41 14.17
CA THR A 82 6.70 -7.12 13.53
C THR A 82 6.05 -7.04 12.15
N VAL A 83 5.35 -5.94 11.89
CA VAL A 83 4.92 -5.56 10.54
C VAL A 83 5.87 -4.49 10.01
N TRP A 84 6.58 -4.83 8.95
CA TRP A 84 7.42 -3.93 8.17
C TRP A 84 6.57 -3.28 7.07
N ILE A 85 6.58 -1.96 6.95
CA ILE A 85 5.72 -1.21 6.04
C ILE A 85 6.60 -0.45 5.04
N LEU A 86 6.56 -0.88 3.79
CA LEU A 86 7.16 -0.16 2.67
C LEU A 86 6.09 0.63 1.93
N THR A 87 6.28 1.94 1.88
CA THR A 87 5.32 2.88 1.30
C THR A 87 5.85 3.39 -0.03
N HIS A 88 5.02 3.37 -1.07
CA HIS A 88 5.39 3.89 -2.38
C HIS A 88 4.31 4.76 -3.00
N HIS A 89 4.73 5.80 -3.71
CA HIS A 89 3.89 6.57 -4.60
C HIS A 89 4.17 6.19 -6.06
N MET A 90 3.22 5.50 -6.70
CA MET A 90 3.38 4.99 -8.06
C MET A 90 3.13 6.06 -9.13
N VAL A 91 3.85 7.19 -9.12
CA VAL A 91 3.60 8.36 -9.99
C VAL A 91 3.25 7.99 -11.44
N SER A 92 4.12 7.20 -12.10
CA SER A 92 3.91 6.78 -13.49
C SER A 92 3.26 5.40 -13.63
N ALA A 93 3.31 4.59 -12.57
CA ALA A 93 3.02 3.16 -12.56
C ALA A 93 3.77 2.34 -13.64
N GLY A 94 4.79 2.93 -14.26
CA GLY A 94 5.57 2.33 -15.35
C GLY A 94 6.65 1.38 -14.85
N LYS A 95 7.41 0.82 -15.79
CA LYS A 95 8.46 -0.17 -15.51
C LYS A 95 9.45 0.33 -14.44
N THR A 96 9.91 1.58 -14.52
CA THR A 96 10.85 2.14 -13.55
C THR A 96 10.28 2.21 -12.13
N CYS A 97 9.01 2.60 -11.96
CA CYS A 97 8.37 2.63 -10.63
C CYS A 97 8.19 1.22 -10.06
N ARG A 98 7.77 0.26 -10.89
CA ARG A 98 7.61 -1.15 -10.49
C ARG A 98 8.96 -1.78 -10.14
N GLU A 99 10.00 -1.46 -10.91
CA GLU A 99 11.39 -1.90 -10.63
C GLU A 99 11.89 -1.31 -9.31
N LYS A 100 11.65 -0.02 -9.06
CA LYS A 100 12.02 0.63 -7.80
C LYS A 100 11.38 -0.08 -6.60
N LEU A 101 10.09 -0.44 -6.67
CA LEU A 101 9.45 -1.23 -5.62
C LEU A 101 10.19 -2.56 -5.37
N MET A 102 10.59 -3.27 -6.43
CA MET A 102 11.37 -4.51 -6.26
C MET A 102 12.75 -4.25 -5.66
N GLN A 103 13.41 -3.16 -6.04
CA GLN A 103 14.71 -2.76 -5.48
C GLN A 103 14.60 -2.41 -3.99
N ASP A 104 13.56 -1.69 -3.59
CA ASP A 104 13.36 -1.29 -2.20
C ASP A 104 13.01 -2.50 -1.31
N ILE A 105 12.26 -3.49 -1.84
CA ILE A 105 12.07 -4.79 -1.16
C ILE A 105 13.40 -5.53 -1.00
N ALA A 106 14.22 -5.58 -2.06
CA ALA A 106 15.52 -6.25 -2.02
C ALA A 106 16.47 -5.57 -1.01
N GLN A 107 16.49 -4.24 -0.98
CA GLN A 107 17.28 -3.46 -0.05
C GLN A 107 16.83 -3.68 1.40
N TRP A 108 15.53 -3.58 1.67
CA TRP A 108 14.97 -3.88 2.98
C TRP A 108 15.34 -5.30 3.45
N LYS A 109 15.19 -6.30 2.58
CA LYS A 109 15.56 -7.68 2.90
C LYS A 109 17.06 -7.80 3.19
N TYR A 110 17.91 -7.20 2.37
CA TYR A 110 19.36 -7.21 2.56
C TYR A 110 19.77 -6.61 3.91
N GLU A 111 19.18 -5.46 4.28
CA GLU A 111 19.50 -4.75 5.51
C GLU A 111 18.93 -5.44 6.76
N TYR A 112 17.72 -6.00 6.70
CA TYR A 112 16.98 -6.45 7.87
C TYR A 112 16.81 -7.97 7.99
N ALA A 113 17.27 -8.77 7.02
CA ALA A 113 17.11 -10.23 7.05
C ALA A 113 17.58 -10.90 8.35
N TYR A 114 18.60 -10.35 9.01
CA TYR A 114 19.11 -10.87 10.27
C TYR A 114 18.13 -10.73 11.45
N ALA A 115 17.16 -9.82 11.36
CA ALA A 115 16.21 -9.49 12.41
C ALA A 115 14.80 -10.03 12.15
N ILE A 116 14.48 -10.39 10.90
CA ILE A 116 13.15 -10.89 10.51
C ILE A 116 12.84 -12.20 11.24
N GLN A 117 11.69 -12.23 11.91
CA GLN A 117 11.18 -13.42 12.58
C GLN A 117 10.13 -14.16 11.73
N PRO A 118 9.89 -15.46 11.93
CA PRO A 118 8.91 -16.23 11.13
C PRO A 118 7.47 -15.68 11.15
N ASN A 119 7.09 -14.98 12.22
CA ASN A 119 5.77 -14.37 12.36
C ASN A 119 5.70 -12.94 11.81
N ASP A 120 6.81 -12.38 11.34
CA ASP A 120 6.84 -11.03 10.79
C ASP A 120 6.17 -10.97 9.42
N LEU A 121 5.62 -9.80 9.11
CA LEU A 121 4.95 -9.52 7.85
C LEU A 121 5.57 -8.30 7.19
N LEU A 122 5.67 -8.33 5.86
CA LEU A 122 5.95 -7.14 5.05
C LEU A 122 4.67 -6.66 4.39
N LEU A 123 4.23 -5.45 4.75
CA LEU A 123 3.18 -4.73 4.05
C LEU A 123 3.81 -3.84 2.97
N LEU A 124 3.41 -4.06 1.72
CA LEU A 124 3.55 -3.11 0.64
C LEU A 124 2.31 -2.22 0.64
N LEU A 125 2.51 -0.94 0.93
CA LEU A 125 1.46 0.10 0.91
C LEU A 125 1.77 1.07 -0.23
N THR A 126 0.85 1.23 -1.16
CA THR A 126 1.09 2.08 -2.32
C THR A 126 -0.13 2.92 -2.64
N ASP A 127 0.07 4.13 -3.12
CA ASP A 127 -1.01 4.93 -3.71
C ASP A 127 -0.70 5.30 -5.16
N HIS A 128 -1.78 5.58 -5.89
CA HIS A 128 -1.68 6.01 -7.28
C HIS A 128 -2.88 6.85 -7.70
N TRP A 129 -2.61 7.92 -8.45
CA TRP A 129 -3.62 8.66 -9.18
C TRP A 129 -3.63 8.23 -10.65
N ILE A 130 -4.65 7.47 -11.05
CA ILE A 130 -4.81 6.93 -12.39
C ILE A 130 -4.76 8.07 -13.43
N SER A 131 -3.76 8.01 -14.28
CA SER A 131 -3.49 8.95 -15.36
C SER A 131 -4.06 8.41 -16.68
N ARG A 132 -3.72 9.10 -17.78
CA ARG A 132 -4.06 8.66 -19.13
C ARG A 132 -3.08 7.64 -19.70
N SER A 133 -1.94 7.41 -19.04
CA SER A 133 -0.95 6.45 -19.53
C SER A 133 -1.48 5.02 -19.45
N GLN A 134 -1.09 4.19 -20.41
CA GLN A 134 -1.49 2.78 -20.44
C GLN A 134 -1.01 2.05 -19.17
N LYS A 135 0.26 2.27 -18.76
CA LYS A 135 0.84 1.62 -17.57
C LYS A 135 0.16 1.97 -16.25
N SER A 136 -0.41 3.16 -16.17
CA SER A 136 -1.26 3.59 -15.05
C SER A 136 -2.61 2.87 -15.04
N ARG A 137 -3.23 2.69 -16.20
CA ARG A 137 -4.52 2.01 -16.38
C ARG A 137 -4.41 0.48 -16.29
N GLU A 138 -3.21 -0.05 -16.48
CA GLU A 138 -2.84 -1.44 -16.22
C GLU A 138 -2.58 -1.75 -14.75
N LEU A 139 -2.42 -0.74 -13.88
CA LEU A 139 -1.86 -0.92 -12.55
C LEU A 139 -2.72 -1.84 -11.67
N LEU A 140 -4.04 -1.74 -11.75
CA LEU A 140 -4.94 -2.60 -10.98
C LEU A 140 -4.75 -4.07 -11.35
N HIS A 141 -4.80 -4.38 -12.65
CA HIS A 141 -4.54 -5.74 -13.13
C HIS A 141 -3.14 -6.22 -12.78
N TRP A 142 -2.11 -5.38 -12.96
CA TRP A 142 -0.74 -5.73 -12.57
C TRP A 142 -0.64 -6.08 -11.07
N TRP A 143 -1.33 -5.32 -10.22
CA TRP A 143 -1.32 -5.56 -8.78
C TRP A 143 -2.06 -6.84 -8.42
N THR A 144 -3.35 -6.94 -8.74
CA THR A 144 -4.24 -8.01 -8.25
C THR A 144 -4.29 -9.26 -9.12
N GLY A 145 -3.80 -9.21 -10.36
CA GLY A 145 -3.98 -10.28 -11.34
C GLY A 145 -5.34 -10.29 -12.04
N GLN A 146 -6.23 -9.34 -11.73
CA GLN A 146 -7.57 -9.27 -12.30
C GLN A 146 -8.07 -7.83 -12.40
N LEU A 147 -8.91 -7.55 -13.40
CA LEU A 147 -9.64 -6.29 -13.45
C LEU A 147 -10.76 -6.27 -12.39
N PRO A 148 -11.13 -5.09 -11.86
CA PRO A 148 -12.28 -4.97 -10.94
C PRO A 148 -13.58 -5.40 -11.61
N ASP A 149 -14.51 -6.00 -10.88
CA ASP A 149 -15.83 -6.36 -11.43
C ASP A 149 -16.62 -5.13 -11.89
N GLU A 150 -16.47 -3.99 -11.22
CA GLU A 150 -17.21 -2.77 -11.54
C GLU A 150 -16.52 -1.88 -12.60
N ILE A 151 -16.02 -2.47 -13.69
CA ILE A 151 -15.35 -1.74 -14.80
C ILE A 151 -16.21 -0.58 -15.31
N ASP A 152 -17.53 -0.77 -15.41
CA ASP A 152 -18.46 0.26 -15.88
C ASP A 152 -18.42 1.53 -15.01
N GLN A 153 -18.14 1.40 -13.71
CA GLN A 153 -18.02 2.55 -12.82
C GLN A 153 -16.72 3.34 -13.05
N TYR A 154 -15.66 2.70 -13.55
CA TYR A 154 -14.45 3.37 -14.00
C TYR A 154 -14.70 4.08 -15.33
N LEU A 155 -15.37 3.42 -16.27
CA LEU A 155 -15.74 3.99 -17.58
C LEU A 155 -16.64 5.23 -17.41
N ALA A 156 -17.62 5.17 -16.50
CA ALA A 156 -18.48 6.31 -16.15
C ALA A 156 -17.69 7.52 -15.59
N GLN A 157 -16.47 7.31 -15.09
CA GLN A 157 -15.55 8.37 -14.65
C GLN A 157 -14.45 8.69 -15.70
N GLY A 158 -14.58 8.17 -16.92
CA GLY A 158 -13.63 8.40 -18.02
C GLY A 158 -12.32 7.62 -17.88
N ILE A 159 -12.33 6.50 -17.13
CA ILE A 159 -11.16 5.65 -16.89
C ILE A 159 -11.38 4.32 -17.60
N THR A 160 -10.59 4.05 -18.63
CA THR A 160 -10.50 2.72 -19.26
C THR A 160 -9.36 1.97 -18.60
N LEU A 161 -9.63 0.79 -18.05
CA LEU A 161 -8.61 -0.10 -17.48
C LEU A 161 -8.16 -1.12 -18.52
N TYR A 162 -6.93 -1.62 -18.36
CA TYR A 162 -6.34 -2.61 -19.26
C TYR A 162 -5.71 -3.75 -18.46
N GLU A 163 -5.65 -4.92 -19.08
CA GLU A 163 -4.80 -6.01 -18.61
C GLU A 163 -3.32 -5.64 -18.81
N SER A 164 -2.46 -6.16 -17.93
CA SER A 164 -1.02 -5.98 -17.98
C SER A 164 -0.36 -7.30 -18.34
N ASP A 165 0.67 -7.25 -19.19
CA ASP A 165 1.44 -8.44 -19.62
C ASP A 165 2.31 -9.05 -18.51
N SER A 166 2.38 -8.42 -17.35
CA SER A 166 3.08 -8.93 -16.16
C SER A 166 2.26 -8.69 -14.92
N LEU A 167 2.58 -9.39 -13.84
CA LEU A 167 1.93 -9.26 -12.54
C LEU A 167 2.95 -8.98 -11.43
N LEU A 168 2.47 -8.37 -10.34
CA LEU A 168 3.23 -8.21 -9.11
C LEU A 168 3.65 -9.57 -8.55
N THR A 169 2.73 -10.53 -8.50
CA THR A 169 2.97 -11.89 -8.00
C THR A 169 4.09 -12.59 -8.76
N GLN A 170 4.09 -12.51 -10.09
CA GLN A 170 5.17 -13.05 -10.93
C GLN A 170 6.51 -12.36 -10.65
N SER A 171 6.50 -11.04 -10.41
CA SER A 171 7.71 -10.27 -10.13
C SER A 171 8.32 -10.64 -8.78
N LEU A 172 7.47 -10.86 -7.77
CA LEU A 172 7.86 -11.30 -6.43
C LEU A 172 8.38 -12.74 -6.44
N GLU A 173 7.68 -13.65 -7.12
CA GLU A 173 8.08 -15.05 -7.23
C GLU A 173 9.46 -15.19 -7.90
N ASN A 174 9.64 -14.53 -9.05
CA ASN A 174 10.89 -14.61 -9.81
C ASN A 174 12.11 -14.04 -9.07
N ARG A 175 11.91 -13.05 -8.18
CA ARG A 175 13.02 -12.36 -7.48
C ARG A 175 13.28 -12.86 -6.07
N PHE A 176 12.22 -13.28 -5.39
CA PHE A 176 12.27 -13.57 -3.95
C PHE A 176 11.66 -14.91 -3.57
N GLN A 177 11.11 -15.67 -4.55
CA GLN A 177 10.44 -16.96 -4.33
C GLN A 177 9.33 -16.84 -3.29
N ILE A 178 8.51 -15.79 -3.44
CA ILE A 178 7.44 -15.45 -2.51
C ILE A 178 6.20 -15.01 -3.26
N SER A 179 5.04 -15.41 -2.73
CA SER A 179 3.73 -14.92 -3.14
C SER A 179 3.07 -14.14 -2.01
N PRO A 180 2.31 -13.07 -2.29
CA PRO A 180 1.51 -12.40 -1.28
C PRO A 180 0.49 -13.35 -0.65
N CYS A 181 0.36 -13.32 0.68
CA CYS A 181 -0.70 -14.02 1.41
C CYS A 181 -1.98 -13.18 1.53
N TYR A 182 -1.90 -11.87 1.25
CA TYR A 182 -3.04 -10.98 1.16
C TYR A 182 -2.77 -9.92 0.08
N ILE A 183 -3.78 -9.62 -0.74
CA ILE A 183 -3.70 -8.56 -1.75
C ILE A 183 -5.03 -7.84 -1.88
N LYS A 184 -4.99 -6.50 -1.93
CA LYS A 184 -6.18 -5.67 -2.01
C LYS A 184 -5.89 -4.33 -2.65
N PHE A 185 -6.91 -3.71 -3.22
CA PHE A 185 -6.93 -2.28 -3.49
C PHE A 185 -8.18 -1.64 -2.88
N SER A 186 -8.15 -0.32 -2.70
CA SER A 186 -9.29 0.45 -2.21
C SER A 186 -9.33 1.85 -2.83
N HIS A 187 -10.48 2.51 -2.73
CA HIS A 187 -10.65 3.92 -3.06
C HIS A 187 -10.91 4.71 -1.78
N PRO A 188 -9.94 5.50 -1.30
CA PRO A 188 -10.05 6.19 -0.03
C PRO A 188 -10.75 7.56 -0.14
N LEU A 189 -11.23 7.94 -1.33
CA LEU A 189 -11.83 9.24 -1.59
C LEU A 189 -13.28 9.10 -2.07
N LYS A 190 -14.13 10.00 -1.58
CA LYS A 190 -15.51 10.20 -2.06
C LYS A 190 -15.70 11.65 -2.48
N ARG A 191 -16.53 11.88 -3.49
CA ARG A 191 -16.96 13.21 -3.89
C ARG A 191 -17.91 13.78 -2.84
N SER A 192 -17.71 15.03 -2.45
CA SER A 192 -18.52 15.70 -1.42
C SER A 192 -20.01 15.78 -1.78
N LYS A 193 -20.35 16.00 -3.06
CA LYS A 193 -21.73 16.24 -3.52
C LYS A 193 -22.63 15.01 -3.52
N ASN A 194 -22.12 13.86 -3.93
CA ASN A 194 -22.94 12.65 -4.16
C ASN A 194 -22.39 11.39 -3.46
N GLN A 195 -21.35 11.55 -2.63
CA GLN A 195 -20.69 10.46 -1.91
C GLN A 195 -20.13 9.33 -2.80
N GLN A 196 -20.05 9.57 -4.11
CA GLN A 196 -19.51 8.61 -5.07
C GLN A 196 -18.01 8.47 -4.89
N LEU A 197 -17.50 7.24 -4.92
CA LEU A 197 -16.06 6.97 -4.87
C LEU A 197 -15.32 7.66 -6.02
N VAL A 198 -14.17 8.26 -5.72
CA VAL A 198 -13.26 8.79 -6.74
C VAL A 198 -12.41 7.63 -7.26
N ARG A 199 -12.83 7.04 -8.39
CA ARG A 199 -12.17 5.84 -8.96
C ARG A 199 -10.75 6.10 -9.46
N LYS A 200 -10.41 7.38 -9.66
CA LYS A 200 -9.10 7.82 -10.13
C LYS A 200 -8.00 7.69 -9.09
N TYR A 201 -8.31 7.70 -7.80
CA TYR A 201 -7.31 7.54 -6.76
C TYR A 201 -7.48 6.18 -6.10
N ILE A 202 -6.38 5.43 -6.05
CA ILE A 202 -6.34 4.07 -5.51
C ILE A 202 -5.24 3.96 -4.45
N GLN A 203 -5.52 3.15 -3.44
CA GLN A 203 -4.53 2.60 -2.53
C GLN A 203 -4.44 1.10 -2.76
N LEU A 204 -3.23 0.56 -2.70
CA LEU A 204 -2.85 -0.78 -3.05
C LEU A 204 -2.11 -1.39 -1.86
N TYR A 205 -2.47 -2.61 -1.51
CA TYR A 205 -1.97 -3.34 -0.35
C TYR A 205 -1.57 -4.74 -0.80
N ALA A 206 -0.39 -5.18 -0.38
CA ALA A 206 0.02 -6.57 -0.49
C ALA A 206 0.81 -6.95 0.77
N VAL A 207 0.51 -8.10 1.35
CA VAL A 207 1.22 -8.63 2.52
C VAL A 207 2.02 -9.83 2.09
N LEU A 208 3.33 -9.80 2.40
CA LEU A 208 4.26 -10.89 2.18
C LEU A 208 4.67 -11.48 3.53
N GLN A 209 4.90 -12.78 3.56
CA GLN A 209 5.41 -13.50 4.72
C GLN A 209 6.52 -14.46 4.25
N TRP A 210 7.70 -14.36 4.87
CA TRP A 210 8.79 -15.31 4.62
C TRP A 210 8.59 -16.53 5.51
N ALA A 211 8.50 -17.70 4.88
CA ALA A 211 8.49 -19.00 5.55
C ALA A 211 9.91 -19.51 5.79
#